data_AF-A0A4Y1ZEZ8-F1
#
_entry.id   AF-A0A4Y1ZEZ8-F1
#
_cell.length_a   1.000
_cell.length_b   1.000
_cell.length_c   1.000
_cell.angle_alpha   90.00
_cell.angle_beta   90.00
_cell.angle_gamma   90.00
#
_symmetry.space_group_name_H-M   'P 1'
#
loop_
_entity.id
_entity.type
_entity.pdbx_description
1 polymer ?
#
loop_
_entity_poly.entity_id
_entity_poly.type
_entity_poly.pdbx_seq_one_letter_code
_entity_poly.pdbx_strand_id
1 'polypeptide(L)'
;MIGKAGVSFSPEAVRTDYERSDQEDELLGEAAAFVVAQGQASVSAIQRHFRVGYNRAARLADELEMRNIISANNGSKPRQVLVSKEKLSERLGEPD
;
A
#
# COMPACT_ATOMS: atom_id res chain seq x y z
N MET A 1 2.62 15.20 50.14
CA MET A 1 1.93 15.52 48.88
C MET A 1 2.60 14.74 47.76
N ILE A 2 1.82 13.96 46.98
CA ILE A 2 1.93 13.70 45.53
C ILE A 2 3.37 13.46 44.99
N GLY A 3 3.86 12.26 44.71
CA GLY A 3 3.32 11.23 43.82
C GLY A 3 3.91 11.37 42.40
N LYS A 4 4.79 10.46 41.98
CA LYS A 4 4.77 9.85 40.63
C LYS A 4 5.82 8.75 40.48
N ALA A 5 5.31 7.58 40.11
CA ALA A 5 6.00 6.32 39.94
C ALA A 5 7.01 6.36 38.78
N GLY A 6 8.14 5.68 38.98
CA GLY A 6 9.01 5.26 37.89
C GLY A 6 8.26 4.28 37.00
N VAL A 7 8.04 4.66 35.75
CA VAL A 7 7.52 3.75 34.73
C VAL A 7 8.68 2.87 34.28
N SER A 8 8.70 1.62 34.73
CA SER A 8 9.56 0.59 34.17
C SER A 8 9.15 0.35 32.71
N PHE A 9 10.06 0.64 31.79
CA PHE A 9 9.86 0.36 30.37
C PHE A 9 10.17 -1.12 30.12
N SER A 10 9.14 -1.96 30.08
CA SER A 10 9.27 -3.37 29.72
C SER A 10 9.40 -3.49 28.19
N PRO A 11 10.47 -4.08 27.63
CA PRO A 11 10.68 -4.22 26.18
C PRO A 11 9.63 -5.08 25.48
N GLU A 12 8.82 -5.81 26.23
CA GLU A 12 7.83 -6.76 25.71
C GLU A 12 6.58 -6.08 25.10
N ALA A 13 6.34 -4.79 25.41
CA ALA A 13 5.22 -4.04 24.86
C ALA A 13 5.46 -3.47 23.45
N VAL A 14 6.67 -3.61 22.89
CA VAL A 14 6.98 -3.23 21.51
C VAL A 14 6.77 -4.44 20.58
N ARG A 15 5.57 -5.01 20.63
CA ARG A 15 5.15 -6.13 19.77
C ARG A 15 3.68 -5.94 19.42
N THR A 16 3.34 -5.01 18.53
CA THR A 16 2.02 -5.03 17.85
C THR A 16 1.89 -4.19 16.57
N ASP A 17 2.92 -3.53 16.05
CA ASP A 17 2.77 -2.79 14.77
C ASP A 17 3.31 -3.58 13.56
N TYR A 18 4.01 -4.69 13.81
CA TYR A 18 4.73 -5.50 12.83
C TYR A 18 4.07 -6.84 12.50
N GLU A 19 2.91 -7.12 13.10
CA GLU A 19 2.02 -8.13 12.54
C GLU A 19 1.45 -7.51 11.28
N ARG A 20 2.05 -7.87 10.14
CA ARG A 20 1.46 -7.72 8.81
C ARG A 20 -0.05 -7.84 8.99
N SER A 21 -0.77 -6.77 8.70
CA SER A 21 -2.19 -6.89 8.42
C SER A 21 -2.28 -7.83 7.21
N ASP A 22 -2.42 -9.13 7.47
CA ASP A 22 -2.62 -10.16 6.44
C ASP A 22 -3.97 -9.98 5.73
N GLN A 23 -4.72 -8.93 6.07
CA GLN A 23 -5.80 -8.41 5.26
C GLN A 23 -5.26 -7.46 4.19
N GLU A 24 -5.38 -7.94 2.95
CA GLU A 24 -5.32 -7.15 1.72
C GLU A 24 -6.20 -5.91 1.85
N ASP A 25 -5.68 -4.75 1.43
CA ASP A 25 -6.43 -3.50 1.52
C ASP A 25 -7.64 -3.54 0.58
N GLU A 26 -8.82 -3.20 1.09
CA GLU A 26 -10.09 -3.20 0.35
C GLU A 26 -10.03 -2.38 -0.96
N LEU A 27 -9.18 -1.35 -1.01
CA LEU A 27 -9.03 -0.48 -2.18
C LEU A 27 -8.04 -1.00 -3.21
N LEU A 28 -7.36 -2.12 -2.97
CA LEU A 28 -6.28 -2.58 -3.84
C LEU A 28 -6.76 -2.83 -5.27
N GLY A 29 -7.87 -3.56 -5.45
CA GLY A 29 -8.39 -3.85 -6.79
C GLY A 29 -8.75 -2.58 -7.55
N GLU A 30 -9.42 -1.64 -6.88
CA GLU A 30 -9.76 -0.34 -7.44
C GLU A 30 -8.51 0.51 -7.76
N ALA A 31 -7.51 0.50 -6.87
CA ALA A 31 -6.25 1.21 -7.06
C ALA A 31 -5.47 0.64 -8.26
N ALA A 32 -5.48 -0.67 -8.42
CA ALA A 32 -4.87 -1.34 -9.56
C ALA A 32 -5.54 -0.93 -10.88
N ALA A 33 -6.88 -0.97 -10.93
CA ALA A 33 -7.65 -0.54 -12.10
C ALA A 33 -7.40 0.94 -12.42
N PHE A 34 -7.36 1.79 -11.40
CA PHE A 34 -7.08 3.22 -11.54
C PHE A 34 -5.69 3.48 -12.15
N VAL A 35 -4.63 2.85 -11.62
CA VAL A 35 -3.28 3.11 -12.14
C VAL A 35 -3.09 2.55 -13.54
N VAL A 36 -3.69 1.39 -13.87
CA VAL A 36 -3.66 0.82 -15.22
C VAL A 36 -4.36 1.75 -16.21
N ALA A 37 -5.51 2.32 -15.84
CA ALA A 37 -6.19 3.30 -16.67
C ALA A 37 -5.39 4.61 -16.86
N GLN A 38 -4.60 5.02 -15.86
CA GLN A 38 -3.72 6.19 -15.95
C GLN A 38 -2.40 5.92 -16.71
N GLY A 39 -1.96 4.67 -16.81
CA GLY A 39 -0.69 4.25 -17.41
C GLY A 39 0.56 4.50 -16.55
N GLN A 40 0.40 5.12 -15.38
CA GLN A 40 1.46 5.40 -14.43
C GLN A 40 0.92 5.42 -12.99
N ALA A 41 1.79 5.14 -12.02
CA ALA A 41 1.42 5.12 -10.61
C ALA A 41 2.29 6.06 -9.78
N SER A 42 1.65 6.77 -8.86
CA SER A 42 2.33 7.49 -7.78
C SER A 42 1.48 7.46 -6.51
N VAL A 43 2.14 7.44 -5.35
CA VAL A 43 1.48 7.49 -4.03
C VAL A 43 0.54 8.69 -3.96
N SER A 44 0.99 9.87 -4.41
CA SER A 44 0.18 11.08 -4.38
C SER A 44 -1.08 11.01 -5.26
N ALA A 45 -1.04 10.29 -6.39
CA ALA A 45 -2.22 10.10 -7.24
C ALA A 45 -3.25 9.22 -6.55
N ILE A 46 -2.82 8.12 -5.94
CA ILE A 46 -3.66 7.22 -5.15
C ILE A 46 -4.28 7.98 -3.96
N GLN A 47 -3.50 8.78 -3.23
CA GLN A 47 -4.00 9.60 -2.12
C GLN A 47 -5.15 10.52 -2.54
N ARG A 48 -4.99 11.25 -3.64
CA ARG A 48 -5.99 12.22 -4.10
C ARG A 48 -7.24 11.53 -4.64
N HIS A 49 -7.07 10.43 -5.37
CA HIS A 49 -8.18 9.72 -5.99
C HIS A 49 -9.07 9.03 -4.95
N PHE A 50 -8.46 8.28 -4.03
CA PHE A 50 -9.17 7.50 -3.02
C PHE A 50 -9.39 8.24 -1.70
N ARG A 51 -8.88 9.47 -1.58
CA ARG A 51 -8.96 10.31 -0.36
C ARG A 51 -8.39 9.60 0.88
N VAL A 52 -7.26 8.92 0.70
CA VAL A 52 -6.56 8.19 1.77
C VAL A 52 -5.28 8.92 2.21
N GLY A 53 -4.83 8.63 3.43
CA GLY A 53 -3.55 9.13 3.96
C GLY A 53 -2.34 8.54 3.22
N TYR A 54 -1.19 9.21 3.34
CA TYR A 54 0.06 8.83 2.65
C TYR A 54 0.45 7.37 2.92
N ASN A 55 0.44 6.93 4.18
CA ASN A 55 0.86 5.58 4.56
C ASN A 55 0.01 4.49 3.90
N ARG A 56 -1.32 4.69 3.79
CA ARG A 56 -2.22 3.73 3.13
C ARG A 56 -1.97 3.70 1.63
N ALA A 57 -1.83 4.85 0.98
CA ALA A 57 -1.49 4.92 -0.44
C ALA A 57 -0.11 4.33 -0.77
N ALA A 58 0.88 4.48 0.14
CA ALA A 58 2.19 3.89 0.00
C ALA A 58 2.11 2.36 0.07
N ARG A 59 1.39 1.80 1.06
CA ARG A 59 1.13 0.35 1.16
C ARG A 59 0.44 -0.19 -0.10
N LEU A 60 -0.60 0.50 -0.58
CA LEU A 60 -1.27 0.14 -1.83
C LEU A 60 -0.28 0.12 -3.02
N ALA A 61 0.58 1.13 -3.16
CA ALA A 61 1.58 1.16 -4.23
C ALA A 61 2.59 0.01 -4.12
N ASP A 62 3.07 -0.29 -2.92
CA ASP A 62 4.02 -1.39 -2.68
C ASP A 62 3.37 -2.76 -2.94
N GLU A 63 2.10 -2.92 -2.61
CA GLU A 63 1.30 -4.11 -2.95
C GLU A 63 1.10 -4.29 -4.45
N LEU A 64 0.88 -3.21 -5.20
CA LEU A 64 0.81 -3.26 -6.66
C LEU A 64 2.16 -3.62 -7.28
N GLU A 65 3.27 -3.18 -6.67
CA GLU A 65 4.62 -3.56 -7.09
C GLU A 65 4.89 -5.05 -6.82
N MET A 66 4.54 -5.56 -5.64
CA MET A 66 4.70 -6.98 -5.29
C MET A 66 3.94 -7.90 -6.26
N ARG A 67 2.77 -7.45 -6.75
CA ARG A 67 1.96 -8.16 -7.75
C ARG A 67 2.46 -7.98 -9.20
N ASN A 68 3.57 -7.26 -9.41
CA ASN A 68 4.10 -6.90 -10.74
C ASN A 68 3.10 -6.12 -11.61
N ILE A 69 2.22 -5.31 -11.00
CA ILE A 69 1.29 -4.43 -11.71
C ILE A 69 1.99 -3.12 -12.05
N ILE A 70 2.87 -2.64 -11.17
CA ILE A 70 3.70 -1.44 -11.39
C ILE A 70 5.18 -1.74 -11.15
N SER A 71 6.06 -0.92 -11.76
CA SER A 71 7.50 -1.03 -11.60
C SER A 71 7.98 -0.64 -10.21
N ALA A 72 9.19 -1.06 -9.86
CA ALA A 72 9.88 -0.56 -8.68
C ALA A 72 10.00 0.97 -8.66
N ASN A 73 10.09 1.52 -7.45
CA ASN A 73 10.32 2.94 -7.27
C ASN A 73 11.69 3.37 -7.84
N ASN A 74 11.70 4.38 -8.70
CA ASN A 74 12.90 4.96 -9.29
C ASN A 74 13.04 6.44 -8.92
N GLY A 75 13.08 6.70 -7.60
CA GLY A 75 13.25 8.03 -7.03
C GLY A 75 12.02 8.92 -7.21
N SER A 76 12.16 10.01 -7.96
CA SER A 76 11.11 11.01 -8.16
C SER A 76 10.21 10.73 -9.36
N LYS A 77 10.55 9.75 -10.20
CA LYS A 77 9.76 9.42 -11.39
C LYS A 77 8.54 8.58 -11.02
N PRO A 78 7.38 8.77 -11.69
CA PRO A 78 6.23 7.88 -11.56
C PRO A 78 6.62 6.43 -11.87
N ARG A 79 6.04 5.48 -11.13
CA ARG A 79 6.19 4.03 -11.39
C ARG A 79 5.46 3.70 -12.71
N GLN A 80 6.08 2.89 -13.56
CA GLN A 80 5.48 2.46 -14.83
C GLN A 80 4.46 1.35 -14.57
N VAL A 81 3.36 1.34 -15.33
CA VAL A 81 2.42 0.22 -15.32
C VAL A 81 2.98 -0.90 -16.20
N LEU A 82 2.98 -2.12 -15.67
CA LEU A 82 3.59 -3.29 -16.30
C LEU A 82 2.55 -4.24 -16.94
N VAL A 83 1.26 -4.02 -16.68
CA VAL A 83 0.17 -4.88 -17.14
C VAL A 83 -0.90 -4.10 -17.88
N SER A 84 -1.54 -4.76 -18.85
CA SER A 84 -2.71 -4.20 -19.52
C SER A 84 -3.98 -4.45 -18.72
N LYS A 85 -5.07 -3.77 -19.09
CA LYS A 85 -6.38 -3.93 -18.43
C LYS A 85 -6.89 -5.37 -18.51
N GLU A 86 -6.62 -6.05 -19.62
CA GLU A 86 -7.06 -7.43 -19.88
C GLU A 86 -6.34 -8.44 -18.99
N LYS A 87 -5.11 -8.14 -18.55
CA LYS A 87 -4.28 -9.05 -17.73
C LYS A 87 -4.30 -8.70 -16.25
N LEU A 88 -5.19 -7.79 -15.85
CA LEU A 88 -5.22 -7.30 -14.48
C LEU A 88 -5.86 -8.32 -13.52
N SER A 89 -6.92 -9.02 -13.93
CA SER A 89 -7.60 -10.07 -13.14
C SER A 89 -6.62 -11.18 -12.72
N GLU A 90 -5.81 -11.65 -13.66
CA GLU A 90 -4.74 -12.64 -13.43
C GLU A 90 -3.78 -12.23 -12.29
N ARG A 91 -3.47 -10.94 -12.17
CA ARG A 91 -2.54 -10.42 -11.14
C ARG A 91 -3.18 -10.24 -9.77
N LEU A 92 -4.50 -10.03 -9.74
CA LEU A 92 -5.27 -9.93 -8.51
C LEU A 92 -5.72 -11.30 -7.97
N GLY A 93 -5.53 -12.37 -8.75
CA GLY A 93 -5.91 -13.72 -8.33
C GLY A 93 -7.41 -13.99 -8.49
N GLU A 94 -8.11 -13.16 -9.26
CA GLU A 94 -9.50 -13.38 -9.66
C GLU A 94 -9.50 -14.22 -10.94
N PRO A 95 -9.93 -15.50 -10.92
CA PRO A 95 -10.12 -16.26 -12.15
C PRO A 95 -11.31 -15.69 -12.93
N ASP A 96 -11.12 -15.56 -14.26
CA ASP A 96 -12.14 -15.13 -15.22
C ASP A 96 -13.42 -15.99 -15.20
#